data_AF-A0A7S3Q3A5-F1
#
_entry.id   AF-A0A7S3Q3A5-F1
#
_cell.length_a   1.000
_cell.length_b   1.000
_cell.length_c   1.000
_cell.angle_alpha   90.00
_cell.angle_beta   90.00
_cell.angle_gamma   90.00
#
_symmetry.space_group_name_H-M   'P 1'
#
loop_
_entity.id
_entity.type
_entity.pdbx_description
1 polymer ?
#
loop_
_entity_poly.entity_id
_entity_poly.type
_entity_poly.pdbx_seq_one_letter_code
_entity_poly.pdbx_strand_id
1 'polypeptide(L)'
;MKSHWAAFSNSLLIFFLLAGESFGQFEDYGQKNCAVFQCPKDENPVPKSPLELQSSGCSSIGGGGLSMNFNGNANSGEMEISSCCDSFHACNQICGTTKSFCEDSFTKCMDAKCKMSSQKDECTKAASTKKLMLQLSNCNDFNEGQKKSCTCVKTDDADAKRKEVIEDFYQTYNPSQMSKVDGLAAKATDTNKLAGLLTKLVTKYGSKAIKKVKDSREKLMEDMMNSRGPNGIPGMGRKAFDADRFENDQEEAEEEEMIEL
;
A
#
# COMPACT_ATOMS: atom_id res chain seq x y z
N MET A 1 32.19 26.70 -51.96
CA MET A 1 30.95 26.59 -51.17
C MET A 1 31.03 25.27 -50.40
N LYS A 2 31.33 25.33 -49.10
CA LYS A 2 31.47 24.15 -48.23
C LYS A 2 30.29 24.16 -47.25
N SER A 3 29.39 23.21 -47.41
CA SER A 3 28.24 22.97 -46.54
C SER A 3 28.65 21.95 -45.48
N HIS A 4 28.82 22.41 -44.23
CA HIS A 4 28.97 21.52 -43.07
C HIS A 4 27.60 21.23 -42.47
N TRP A 5 27.25 19.95 -42.45
CA TRP A 5 26.12 19.40 -41.70
C TRP A 5 26.45 19.46 -40.20
N ALA A 6 25.61 20.15 -39.42
CA ALA A 6 25.65 20.08 -37.96
C ALA A 6 24.78 18.90 -37.50
N ALA A 7 25.42 17.85 -37.00
CA ALA A 7 24.77 16.75 -36.31
C ALA A 7 24.52 17.14 -34.85
N PHE A 8 23.27 16.92 -34.42
CA PHE A 8 22.84 16.91 -33.02
C PHE A 8 23.68 15.95 -32.18
N SER A 9 24.06 16.36 -30.97
CA SER A 9 24.19 15.40 -29.88
C SER A 9 23.52 15.96 -28.63
N ASN A 10 22.48 15.23 -28.26
CA ASN A 10 21.48 15.50 -27.24
C ASN A 10 22.10 15.18 -25.87
N SER A 11 22.76 16.16 -25.26
CA SER A 11 23.35 16.03 -23.92
C SER A 11 22.56 16.89 -22.93
N LEU A 12 21.37 16.43 -22.57
CA LEU A 12 20.56 17.05 -21.53
C LEU A 12 19.83 16.00 -20.67
N LEU A 13 20.60 15.09 -20.11
CA LEU A 13 20.18 14.26 -18.99
C LEU A 13 21.38 14.12 -18.05
N ILE A 14 21.11 14.21 -16.75
CA ILE A 14 22.03 14.08 -15.60
C ILE A 14 22.38 15.45 -14.97
N PHE A 15 21.57 15.88 -14.01
CA PHE A 15 22.00 16.42 -12.71
C PHE A 15 20.76 16.56 -11.78
N PHE A 16 20.27 15.43 -11.27
CA PHE A 16 19.39 15.40 -10.09
C PHE A 16 19.72 14.16 -9.26
N LEU A 17 20.93 14.13 -8.73
CA LEU A 17 21.36 13.23 -7.67
C LEU A 17 22.30 14.03 -6.77
N LEU A 18 22.05 13.97 -5.47
CA LEU A 18 22.78 14.60 -4.35
C LEU A 18 22.24 15.95 -3.84
N ALA A 19 21.02 15.94 -3.31
CA ALA A 19 20.73 16.69 -2.10
C ALA A 19 20.42 15.67 -1.00
N GLY A 20 21.38 15.49 -0.09
CA GLY A 20 21.14 14.82 1.18
C GLY A 20 20.33 15.76 2.05
N GLU A 21 19.01 15.75 1.89
CA GLU A 21 18.13 16.37 2.86
C GLU A 21 18.09 15.46 4.09
N SER A 22 18.59 15.98 5.21
CA SER A 22 18.33 15.45 6.54
C SER A 22 16.84 15.19 6.69
N PHE A 23 16.46 13.93 6.92
CA PHE A 23 15.15 13.59 7.46
C PHE A 23 15.10 14.13 8.90
N GLY A 24 14.58 15.36 9.03
CA GLY A 24 14.37 16.03 10.30
C GLY A 24 13.37 15.30 11.19
N GLN A 25 13.60 15.37 12.50
CA GLN A 25 12.66 14.97 13.55
C GLN A 25 11.28 15.59 13.31
N PHE A 26 10.27 14.73 13.26
CA PHE A 26 8.87 15.09 13.10
C PHE A 26 8.26 15.26 14.49
N GLU A 27 7.91 16.50 14.87
CA GLU A 27 7.24 16.79 16.15
C GLU A 27 5.73 16.48 16.08
N ASP A 28 5.28 15.83 17.13
CA ASP A 28 4.04 15.07 17.29
C ASP A 28 2.82 15.98 17.54
N TYR A 29 1.95 16.10 16.55
CA TYR A 29 0.57 16.56 16.74
C TYR A 29 -0.41 15.42 16.46
N GLY A 30 -0.73 14.67 17.52
CA GLY A 30 -2.02 14.00 17.69
C GLY A 30 -2.31 12.82 16.75
N GLN A 31 -1.29 12.25 16.09
CA GLN A 31 -1.49 11.01 15.35
C GLN A 31 -1.38 9.82 16.29
N LYS A 32 -2.36 8.92 16.23
CA LYS A 32 -2.21 7.56 16.75
C LYS A 32 -1.05 6.93 16.00
N ASN A 33 0.15 6.99 16.57
CA ASN A 33 1.35 6.36 16.02
C ASN A 33 1.04 4.89 15.80
N CYS A 34 0.90 4.48 14.55
CA CYS A 34 0.69 3.08 14.22
C CYS A 34 1.95 2.31 14.54
N ALA A 35 1.79 1.18 15.23
CA ALA A 35 2.92 0.33 15.57
C ALA A 35 3.61 -0.13 14.28
N VAL A 36 4.91 0.13 14.20
CA VAL A 36 5.76 -0.39 13.12
C VAL A 36 5.83 -1.90 13.27
N PHE A 37 5.82 -2.63 12.15
CA PHE A 37 5.96 -4.08 12.15
C PHE A 37 7.23 -4.52 12.89
N GLN A 38 7.07 -5.42 13.86
CA GLN A 38 8.15 -5.93 14.71
C GLN A 38 8.37 -7.42 14.45
N CYS A 39 9.63 -7.84 14.49
CA CYS A 39 10.01 -9.25 14.44
C CYS A 39 10.37 -9.78 15.83
N PRO A 40 10.36 -11.11 16.02
CA PRO A 40 10.94 -11.75 17.19
C PRO A 40 12.39 -11.32 17.43
N LYS A 41 12.90 -11.64 18.63
CA LYS A 41 14.31 -11.38 18.97
C LYS A 41 15.23 -12.09 17.97
N ASP A 42 16.34 -11.42 17.64
CA ASP A 42 17.39 -11.90 16.72
C ASP A 42 16.97 -12.00 15.25
N GLU A 43 15.77 -11.51 14.92
CA GLU A 43 15.26 -11.37 13.56
C GLU A 43 15.04 -9.91 13.17
N ASN A 44 15.15 -9.61 11.88
CA ASN A 44 14.91 -8.29 11.31
C ASN A 44 13.77 -8.35 10.29
N PRO A 45 12.92 -7.32 10.25
CA PRO A 45 11.93 -7.17 9.20
C PRO A 45 12.59 -6.75 7.89
N VAL A 46 12.35 -7.55 6.85
CA VAL A 46 12.77 -7.27 5.48
C VAL A 46 11.55 -7.36 4.55
N PRO A 47 11.52 -6.59 3.45
CA PRO A 47 10.47 -6.74 2.46
C PRO A 47 10.50 -8.13 1.83
N LYS A 48 9.33 -8.69 1.53
CA LYS A 48 9.21 -9.86 0.67
C LYS A 48 9.62 -9.50 -0.75
N SER A 49 10.23 -10.47 -1.43
CA SER A 49 10.58 -10.37 -2.83
C SER A 49 9.81 -11.40 -3.65
N PRO A 50 9.24 -11.04 -4.83
CA PRO A 50 9.21 -9.70 -5.40
C PRO A 50 8.27 -8.75 -4.63
N LEU A 51 8.48 -7.43 -4.77
CA LEU A 51 7.60 -6.43 -4.17
C LEU A 51 6.24 -6.38 -4.88
N GLU A 52 5.17 -6.71 -4.15
CA GLU A 52 3.79 -6.65 -4.65
C GLU A 52 3.06 -5.42 -4.14
N LEU A 53 3.27 -4.28 -4.79
CA LEU A 53 2.67 -3.01 -4.37
C LEU A 53 1.36 -2.76 -5.10
N GLN A 54 0.30 -2.50 -4.35
CA GLN A 54 -1.04 -2.29 -4.89
C GLN A 54 -1.57 -0.90 -4.56
N SER A 55 -2.47 -0.37 -5.39
CA SER A 55 -3.19 0.87 -5.07
C SER A 55 -4.63 0.80 -5.55
N SER A 56 -5.55 1.15 -4.66
CA SER A 56 -6.96 1.41 -4.99
C SER A 56 -7.25 2.88 -5.34
N GLY A 57 -6.21 3.69 -5.48
CA GLY A 57 -6.32 5.09 -5.88
C GLY A 57 -6.74 6.03 -4.74
N CYS A 58 -7.23 7.22 -5.09
CA CYS A 58 -7.57 8.24 -4.09
C CYS A 58 -8.90 7.99 -3.37
N SER A 59 -9.81 7.22 -3.95
CA SER A 59 -11.17 7.00 -3.40
C SER A 59 -11.16 6.22 -2.09
N SER A 60 -10.16 5.35 -1.91
CA SER A 60 -9.99 4.50 -0.72
C SER A 60 -9.33 5.17 0.46
N ILE A 61 -8.66 6.32 0.25
CA ILE A 61 -8.03 7.09 1.33
C ILE A 61 -9.13 7.61 2.27
N GLY A 62 -9.01 7.29 3.57
CA GLY A 62 -10.00 7.67 4.57
C GLY A 62 -11.01 6.58 4.93
N GLY A 63 -10.75 5.33 4.55
CA GLY A 63 -11.50 4.19 5.08
C GLY A 63 -12.86 3.94 4.41
N GLY A 64 -12.95 4.11 3.09
CA GLY A 64 -13.95 3.53 2.17
C GLY A 64 -15.44 3.86 2.35
N GLY A 65 -15.93 4.13 3.56
CA GLY A 65 -17.35 4.33 3.87
C GLY A 65 -17.82 5.78 3.76
N LEU A 66 -16.89 6.75 3.90
CA LEU A 66 -17.23 8.17 3.83
C LEU A 66 -17.08 8.76 2.42
N SER A 67 -16.30 8.14 1.53
CA SER A 67 -16.07 8.66 0.16
C SER A 67 -17.32 8.63 -0.72
N MET A 68 -18.27 7.71 -0.48
CA MET A 68 -19.44 7.55 -1.37
C MET A 68 -20.43 8.72 -1.32
N ASN A 69 -20.41 9.52 -0.24
CA ASN A 69 -21.32 10.67 -0.10
C ASN A 69 -20.67 12.04 -0.42
N PHE A 70 -19.34 12.11 -0.57
CA PHE A 70 -18.65 13.39 -0.73
C PHE A 70 -18.13 13.68 -2.13
N ASN A 71 -18.19 12.74 -3.09
CA ASN A 71 -17.62 12.97 -4.42
C ASN A 71 -18.36 12.20 -5.53
N GLY A 72 -19.57 12.66 -5.88
CA GLY A 72 -20.28 12.22 -7.09
C GLY A 72 -19.69 12.76 -8.40
N ASN A 73 -18.58 13.51 -8.34
CA ASN A 73 -17.87 13.98 -9.52
C ASN A 73 -16.37 13.91 -9.23
N ALA A 74 -15.64 13.10 -9.99
CA ALA A 74 -14.18 13.13 -10.00
C ALA A 74 -13.75 14.49 -10.54
N ASN A 75 -13.64 15.48 -9.65
CA ASN A 75 -13.20 16.81 -10.03
C ASN A 75 -11.76 16.72 -10.55
N SER A 76 -11.44 17.52 -11.56
CA SER A 76 -10.12 17.66 -12.19
C SER A 76 -8.95 17.76 -11.20
N GLY A 77 -9.17 18.37 -10.03
CA GLY A 77 -8.18 18.42 -8.94
C GLY A 77 -7.78 17.04 -8.37
N GLU A 78 -8.66 16.03 -8.41
CA GLU A 78 -8.34 14.66 -7.94
C GLU A 78 -7.45 13.90 -8.93
N MET A 79 -7.60 14.17 -10.23
CA MET A 79 -6.74 13.58 -11.26
C MET A 79 -5.27 14.02 -11.10
N GLU A 80 -5.04 15.28 -10.72
CA GLU A 80 -3.70 15.87 -10.52
C GLU A 80 -2.92 15.21 -9.37
N ILE A 81 -3.64 14.77 -8.33
CA ILE A 81 -3.04 14.13 -7.15
C ILE A 81 -3.12 12.60 -7.17
N SER A 82 -3.70 11.98 -8.21
CA SER A 82 -3.87 10.52 -8.27
C SER A 82 -2.56 9.75 -8.08
N SER A 83 -1.46 10.25 -8.66
CA SER A 83 -0.14 9.65 -8.51
C SER A 83 0.41 9.70 -7.07
N CYS A 84 0.01 10.71 -6.29
CA CYS A 84 0.34 10.79 -4.87
C CYS A 84 -0.41 9.74 -4.07
N CYS A 85 -1.69 9.50 -4.38
CA CYS A 85 -2.48 8.47 -3.72
C CYS A 85 -1.90 7.07 -3.96
N ASP A 86 -1.44 6.80 -5.18
CA ASP A 86 -0.77 5.54 -5.50
C ASP A 86 0.51 5.34 -4.72
N SER A 87 1.34 6.38 -4.68
CA SER A 87 2.59 6.37 -3.92
C SER A 87 2.32 6.19 -2.42
N PHE A 88 1.24 6.76 -1.89
CA PHE A 88 0.82 6.60 -0.50
C PHE A 88 0.43 5.15 -0.18
N HIS A 89 -0.44 4.54 -0.98
CA HIS A 89 -0.81 3.13 -0.81
C HIS A 89 0.39 2.22 -0.89
N ALA A 90 1.27 2.45 -1.87
CA ALA A 90 2.50 1.70 -2.00
C ALA A 90 3.42 1.89 -0.80
N CYS A 91 3.56 3.12 -0.27
CA CYS A 91 4.37 3.41 0.92
C CYS A 91 3.91 2.61 2.15
N ASN A 92 2.61 2.48 2.37
CA ASN A 92 2.04 1.67 3.46
C ASN A 92 2.36 0.18 3.32
N GLN A 93 2.70 -0.28 2.12
CA GLN A 93 3.12 -1.66 1.82
C GLN A 93 4.64 -1.83 1.79
N ILE A 94 5.44 -0.77 1.87
CA ILE A 94 6.90 -0.94 1.94
C ILE A 94 7.27 -1.33 3.36
N CYS A 95 7.82 -2.53 3.52
CA CYS A 95 8.20 -3.02 4.83
C CYS A 95 9.18 -2.08 5.53
N GLY A 96 8.88 -1.72 6.78
CA GLY A 96 9.75 -0.88 7.60
C GLY A 96 9.51 0.62 7.50
N THR A 97 8.52 1.06 6.70
CA THR A 97 8.04 2.44 6.78
C THR A 97 7.27 2.67 8.07
N THR A 98 7.09 3.95 8.42
CA THR A 98 6.11 4.37 9.43
C THR A 98 4.92 5.01 8.75
N LYS A 99 3.74 4.97 9.37
CA LYS A 99 2.55 5.66 8.84
C LYS A 99 2.82 7.16 8.67
N SER A 100 3.44 7.80 9.67
CA SER A 100 3.80 9.23 9.62
C SER A 100 4.68 9.54 8.41
N PHE A 101 5.73 8.75 8.17
CA PHE A 101 6.59 8.91 6.99
C PHE A 101 5.82 8.86 5.66
N CYS A 102 4.85 7.94 5.55
CA CYS A 102 4.02 7.82 4.37
C CYS A 102 3.04 9.01 4.22
N GLU A 103 2.42 9.46 5.31
CA GLU A 103 1.51 10.62 5.31
C GLU A 103 2.24 11.93 4.99
N ASP A 104 3.46 12.09 5.48
CA ASP A 104 4.31 13.24 5.16
C ASP A 104 4.72 13.25 3.70
N SER A 105 5.14 12.09 3.20
CA SER A 105 5.50 11.93 1.78
C SER A 105 4.31 12.21 0.87
N PHE A 106 3.12 11.76 1.26
CA PHE A 106 1.89 12.03 0.54
C PHE A 106 1.52 13.52 0.56
N THR A 107 1.57 14.15 1.74
CA THR A 107 1.32 15.58 1.90
C THR A 107 2.25 16.42 1.05
N LYS A 108 3.56 16.13 1.09
CA LYS A 108 4.56 16.81 0.25
C LYS A 108 4.30 16.60 -1.24
N CYS A 109 3.91 15.39 -1.64
CA CYS A 109 3.57 15.10 -3.03
C CYS A 109 2.37 15.93 -3.50
N MET A 110 1.28 15.96 -2.73
CA MET A 110 0.09 16.74 -3.08
C MET A 110 0.40 18.24 -3.15
N ASP A 111 1.12 18.78 -2.16
CA ASP A 111 1.47 20.19 -2.13
C ASP A 111 2.34 20.58 -3.34
N ALA A 112 3.28 19.72 -3.74
CA ALA A 112 4.09 19.93 -4.94
C ALA A 112 3.23 19.89 -6.22
N LYS A 113 2.31 18.92 -6.33
CA LYS A 113 1.41 18.80 -7.49
C LYS A 113 0.44 19.98 -7.59
N CYS A 114 -0.18 20.39 -6.49
CA CYS A 114 -1.10 21.52 -6.49
C CYS A 114 -0.42 22.86 -6.78
N LYS A 115 0.85 23.05 -6.39
CA LYS A 115 1.63 24.23 -6.78
C LYS A 115 1.83 24.33 -8.30
N MET A 116 1.94 23.18 -8.98
CA MET A 116 2.17 23.08 -10.42
C MET A 116 0.87 22.96 -11.24
N SER A 117 -0.27 22.72 -10.59
CA SER A 117 -1.55 22.55 -11.27
C SER A 117 -2.07 23.87 -11.85
N SER A 118 -2.75 23.78 -12.99
CA SER A 118 -3.52 24.88 -13.57
C SER A 118 -4.79 25.20 -12.76
N GLN A 119 -5.23 24.27 -11.90
CA GLN A 119 -6.44 24.34 -11.08
C GLN A 119 -6.08 24.30 -9.60
N LYS A 120 -5.35 25.34 -9.16
CA LYS A 120 -4.74 25.39 -7.83
C LYS A 120 -5.76 25.30 -6.71
N ASP A 121 -6.91 25.97 -6.84
CA ASP A 121 -7.93 26.02 -5.79
C ASP A 121 -8.64 24.67 -5.65
N GLU A 122 -9.03 24.04 -6.77
CA GLU A 122 -9.64 22.71 -6.80
C GLU A 122 -8.67 21.65 -6.27
N CYS A 123 -7.41 21.69 -6.70
CA CYS A 123 -6.37 20.77 -6.22
C CYS A 123 -6.12 20.94 -4.72
N THR A 124 -6.00 22.18 -4.24
CA THR A 124 -5.76 22.48 -2.82
C THR A 124 -6.94 22.04 -1.95
N LYS A 125 -8.18 22.23 -2.42
CA LYS A 125 -9.37 21.71 -1.74
C LYS A 125 -9.35 20.18 -1.67
N ALA A 126 -9.10 19.51 -2.81
CA ALA A 126 -9.01 18.05 -2.86
C ALA A 126 -7.90 17.52 -1.93
N ALA A 127 -6.71 18.10 -1.97
CA ALA A 127 -5.60 17.75 -1.10
C ALA A 127 -5.94 17.95 0.38
N SER A 128 -6.60 19.06 0.74
CA SER A 128 -7.03 19.34 2.11
C SER A 128 -8.05 18.31 2.61
N THR A 129 -9.02 17.94 1.77
CA THR A 129 -9.96 16.86 2.08
C THR A 129 -9.25 15.53 2.31
N LYS A 130 -8.27 15.17 1.46
CA LYS A 130 -7.50 13.92 1.64
C LYS A 130 -6.63 13.95 2.91
N LYS A 131 -6.04 15.10 3.27
CA LYS A 131 -5.31 15.28 4.54
C LYS A 131 -6.23 15.05 5.75
N LEU A 132 -7.45 15.61 5.72
CA LEU A 132 -8.44 15.38 6.76
C LEU A 132 -8.83 13.89 6.84
N MET A 133 -9.07 13.25 5.70
CA MET A 133 -9.37 11.82 5.62
C MET A 133 -8.25 10.94 6.20
N LEU A 134 -6.98 11.32 5.99
CA LEU A 134 -5.84 10.63 6.60
C LEU A 134 -5.78 10.78 8.12
N GLN A 135 -6.07 11.98 8.64
CA GLN A 135 -6.15 12.20 10.08
C GLN A 135 -7.23 11.35 10.75
N LEU A 136 -8.33 11.08 10.03
CA LEU A 136 -9.41 10.20 10.48
C LEU A 136 -9.14 8.71 10.24
N SER A 137 -8.12 8.38 9.44
CA SER A 137 -7.79 6.99 9.13
C SER A 137 -7.21 6.28 10.34
N ASN A 138 -7.56 4.99 10.47
CA ASN A 138 -6.98 4.12 11.50
C ASN A 138 -5.74 3.40 10.96
N CYS A 139 -5.13 2.56 11.80
CA CYS A 139 -3.90 1.85 11.46
C CYS A 139 -4.13 0.58 10.62
N ASN A 140 -5.37 0.20 10.29
CA ASN A 140 -5.66 -1.13 9.75
C ASN A 140 -4.99 -1.34 8.39
N ASP A 141 -5.16 -0.41 7.46
CA ASP A 141 -4.61 -0.53 6.10
C ASP A 141 -3.07 -0.54 6.12
N PHE A 142 -2.48 0.29 6.97
CA PHE A 142 -1.03 0.31 7.20
C PHE A 142 -0.54 -1.02 7.79
N ASN A 143 -1.15 -1.49 8.89
CA ASN A 143 -0.75 -2.73 9.55
C ASN A 143 -0.92 -3.95 8.63
N GLU A 144 -2.00 -4.00 7.86
CA GLU A 144 -2.25 -5.06 6.88
C GLU A 144 -1.22 -5.02 5.74
N GLY A 145 -0.93 -3.83 5.21
CA GLY A 145 0.10 -3.62 4.19
C GLY A 145 1.48 -4.06 4.66
N GLN A 146 1.87 -3.67 5.88
CA GLN A 146 3.13 -4.09 6.50
C GLN A 146 3.17 -5.61 6.71
N LYS A 147 2.11 -6.21 7.29
CA LYS A 147 2.07 -7.66 7.54
C LYS A 147 2.15 -8.49 6.26
N LYS A 148 1.52 -8.03 5.18
CA LYS A 148 1.58 -8.72 3.88
C LYS A 148 2.95 -8.62 3.24
N SER A 149 3.61 -7.48 3.40
CA SER A 149 4.83 -7.15 2.64
C SER A 149 6.11 -7.38 3.42
N CYS A 150 6.06 -7.51 4.74
CA CYS A 150 7.20 -7.84 5.59
C CYS A 150 7.33 -9.35 5.79
N THR A 151 8.57 -9.80 5.91
CA THR A 151 8.94 -11.09 6.49
C THR A 151 10.04 -10.89 7.51
N CYS A 152 10.07 -11.73 8.53
CA CYS A 152 11.17 -11.74 9.50
C CYS A 152 12.24 -12.72 9.02
N VAL A 153 13.49 -12.30 9.10
CA VAL A 153 14.66 -13.10 8.74
C VAL A 153 15.72 -12.97 9.83
N LYS A 154 16.59 -13.96 9.98
CA LYS A 154 17.69 -13.88 10.94
C LYS A 154 18.56 -12.66 10.66
N THR A 155 19.11 -12.08 11.71
CA THR A 155 19.98 -10.89 11.59
C THR A 155 21.12 -11.09 10.61
N ASP A 156 21.75 -12.26 10.61
CA ASP A 156 22.85 -12.60 9.72
C ASP A 156 22.43 -12.69 8.24
N ASP A 157 21.16 -12.96 7.97
CA ASP A 157 20.59 -13.09 6.61
C ASP A 157 20.00 -11.75 6.10
N ALA A 158 19.83 -10.75 6.98
CA ALA A 158 19.10 -9.53 6.67
C ALA A 158 19.75 -8.75 5.52
N ASP A 159 21.08 -8.59 5.52
CA ASP A 159 21.78 -7.85 4.47
C ASP A 159 21.65 -8.51 3.10
N ALA A 160 21.78 -9.83 3.04
CA ALA A 160 21.60 -10.59 1.80
C ALA A 160 20.18 -10.42 1.27
N LYS A 161 19.16 -10.52 2.14
CA LYS A 161 17.76 -10.34 1.76
C LYS A 161 17.42 -8.91 1.33
N ARG A 162 17.99 -7.90 1.97
CA ARG A 162 17.83 -6.50 1.54
C ARG A 162 18.41 -6.29 0.14
N LYS A 163 19.57 -6.88 -0.16
CA LYS A 163 20.19 -6.83 -1.49
C LYS A 163 19.32 -7.54 -2.53
N GLU A 164 18.83 -8.74 -2.25
CA GLU A 164 17.93 -9.51 -3.11
C GLU A 164 16.69 -8.69 -3.52
N VAL A 165 16.04 -8.00 -2.57
CA VAL A 165 14.90 -7.13 -2.87
C VAL A 165 15.27 -5.98 -3.83
N ILE A 166 16.45 -5.37 -3.66
CA ILE A 166 16.93 -4.31 -4.56
C ILE A 166 17.23 -4.89 -5.94
N GLU A 167 17.86 -6.07 -6.02
CA GLU A 167 18.13 -6.78 -7.27
C GLU A 167 16.85 -7.07 -8.04
N ASP A 168 15.88 -7.72 -7.39
CA ASP A 168 14.61 -8.09 -8.01
C ASP A 168 13.83 -6.87 -8.51
N PHE A 169 13.86 -5.78 -7.73
CA PHE A 169 13.24 -4.52 -8.15
C PHE A 169 13.88 -3.96 -9.42
N TYR A 170 15.22 -3.95 -9.49
CA TYR A 170 15.91 -3.45 -10.67
C TYR A 170 15.78 -4.40 -11.86
N GLN A 171 15.85 -5.71 -11.66
CA GLN A 171 15.63 -6.70 -12.71
C GLN A 171 14.25 -6.54 -13.35
N THR A 172 13.23 -6.23 -12.54
CA THR A 172 11.85 -6.07 -13.01
C THR A 172 11.62 -4.73 -13.71
N TYR A 173 12.08 -3.61 -13.12
CA TYR A 173 11.67 -2.28 -13.58
C TYR A 173 12.77 -1.47 -14.29
N ASN A 174 14.05 -1.83 -14.12
CA ASN A 174 15.17 -1.17 -14.78
C ASN A 174 16.46 -2.03 -14.88
N PRO A 175 16.45 -3.09 -15.69
CA PRO A 175 17.57 -4.03 -15.78
C PRO A 175 18.87 -3.38 -16.29
N SER A 176 18.78 -2.23 -16.96
CA SER A 176 19.96 -1.48 -17.42
C SER A 176 20.81 -0.87 -16.29
N GLN A 177 20.29 -0.84 -15.07
CA GLN A 177 20.92 -0.19 -13.91
C GLN A 177 21.33 -1.18 -12.82
N MET A 178 21.44 -2.49 -13.13
CA MET A 178 21.84 -3.53 -12.18
C MET A 178 23.21 -3.25 -11.53
N SER A 179 24.12 -2.56 -12.22
CA SER A 179 25.42 -2.15 -11.67
C SER A 179 25.33 -1.21 -10.47
N LYS A 180 24.16 -0.63 -10.18
CA LYS A 180 23.93 0.23 -9.01
C LYS A 180 23.52 -0.54 -7.76
N VAL A 181 23.12 -1.81 -7.88
CA VAL A 181 22.57 -2.60 -6.78
C VAL A 181 23.53 -2.63 -5.61
N ASP A 182 24.79 -3.04 -5.80
CA ASP A 182 25.77 -3.18 -4.72
C ASP A 182 25.96 -1.87 -3.95
N GLY A 183 26.07 -0.75 -4.67
CA GLY A 183 26.21 0.58 -4.07
C GLY A 183 24.96 1.08 -3.35
N LEU A 184 23.78 0.58 -3.71
CA LEU A 184 22.52 0.86 -3.03
C LEU A 184 22.33 -0.02 -1.80
N ALA A 185 22.64 -1.32 -1.91
CA ALA A 185 22.62 -2.26 -0.80
C ALA A 185 23.56 -1.81 0.33
N ALA A 186 24.77 -1.36 -0.01
CA ALA A 186 25.71 -0.80 0.96
C ALA A 186 25.20 0.47 1.67
N LYS A 187 24.22 1.18 1.10
CA LYS A 187 23.57 2.35 1.74
C LYS A 187 22.31 1.97 2.51
N ALA A 188 21.68 0.86 2.17
CA ALA A 188 20.45 0.35 2.77
C ALA A 188 20.74 -0.65 3.89
N THR A 189 21.62 -0.30 4.82
CA THR A 189 22.16 -1.17 5.88
C THR A 189 21.17 -1.53 6.99
N ASP A 190 20.01 -0.89 7.02
CA ASP A 190 18.98 -1.11 8.02
C ASP A 190 17.59 -1.02 7.35
N THR A 191 16.58 -1.51 8.06
CA THR A 191 15.20 -1.55 7.57
C THR A 191 14.69 -0.16 7.17
N ASN A 192 15.01 0.89 7.94
CA ASN A 192 14.52 2.25 7.67
C ASN A 192 15.17 2.84 6.41
N LYS A 193 16.48 2.63 6.24
CA LYS A 193 17.19 3.08 5.03
C LYS A 193 16.72 2.34 3.79
N LEU A 194 16.47 1.03 3.89
CA LEU A 194 15.88 0.28 2.79
C LEU A 194 14.48 0.79 2.45
N ALA A 195 13.62 1.00 3.45
CA ALA A 195 12.27 1.54 3.25
C ALA A 195 12.29 2.92 2.55
N GLY A 196 13.18 3.81 2.99
CA GLY A 196 13.39 5.11 2.34
C GLY A 196 13.90 5.01 0.90
N LEU A 197 14.81 4.06 0.62
CA LEU A 197 15.28 3.79 -0.74
C LEU A 197 14.14 3.26 -1.62
N LEU A 198 13.42 2.23 -1.17
CA LEU A 198 12.30 1.63 -1.90
C LEU A 198 11.20 2.66 -2.17
N THR A 199 10.89 3.53 -1.21
CA THR A 199 9.89 4.60 -1.40
C THR A 199 10.29 5.54 -2.56
N LYS A 200 11.58 5.92 -2.63
CA LYS A 200 12.11 6.74 -3.74
C LYS A 200 12.05 6.00 -5.07
N LEU A 201 12.39 4.72 -5.08
CA LEU A 201 12.32 3.89 -6.29
C LEU A 201 10.87 3.76 -6.77
N VAL A 202 9.94 3.38 -5.89
CA VAL A 202 8.52 3.25 -6.19
C VAL A 202 7.94 4.56 -6.72
N THR A 203 8.25 5.70 -6.08
CA THR A 203 7.83 7.02 -6.56
C THR A 203 8.37 7.32 -7.96
N LYS A 204 9.63 6.93 -8.23
CA LYS A 204 10.29 7.14 -9.53
C LYS A 204 9.69 6.28 -10.65
N TYR A 205 9.36 5.02 -10.37
CA TYR A 205 8.83 4.09 -11.37
C TYR A 205 7.29 4.10 -11.44
N GLY A 206 6.63 4.69 -10.45
CA GLY A 206 5.21 5.02 -10.42
C GLY A 206 4.30 3.85 -10.85
N SER A 207 3.51 4.08 -11.89
CA SER A 207 2.54 3.13 -12.42
C SER A 207 3.14 1.80 -12.91
N LYS A 208 4.45 1.72 -13.16
CA LYS A 208 5.10 0.45 -13.48
C LYS A 208 5.29 -0.44 -12.25
N ALA A 209 5.59 0.18 -11.10
CA ALA A 209 5.86 -0.52 -9.85
C ALA A 209 4.61 -0.75 -9.00
N ILE A 210 3.50 -0.06 -9.29
CA ILE A 210 2.27 -0.08 -8.50
C ILE A 210 1.14 -0.67 -9.32
N LYS A 211 0.63 -1.83 -8.90
CA LYS A 211 -0.53 -2.48 -9.52
C LYS A 211 -1.82 -1.81 -9.07
N LYS A 212 -2.61 -1.29 -10.01
CA LYS A 212 -3.96 -0.80 -9.71
C LYS A 212 -4.90 -1.96 -9.38
N VAL A 213 -5.60 -1.86 -8.27
CA VAL A 213 -6.61 -2.84 -7.84
C VAL A 213 -7.89 -2.11 -7.48
N LYS A 214 -9.05 -2.74 -7.67
CA LYS A 214 -10.31 -2.21 -7.11
C LYS A 214 -10.22 -2.25 -5.58
N ASP A 215 -10.83 -1.28 -4.92
CA ASP A 215 -10.92 -1.31 -3.46
C ASP A 215 -11.66 -2.57 -3.00
N SER A 216 -11.15 -3.25 -1.98
CA SER A 216 -11.73 -4.51 -1.50
C SER A 216 -13.16 -4.34 -1.00
N ARG A 217 -13.50 -3.16 -0.47
CA ARG A 217 -14.85 -2.85 0.01
C ARG A 217 -15.77 -2.47 -1.13
N GLU A 218 -15.26 -1.77 -2.14
CA GLU A 218 -16.02 -1.51 -3.37
C GLU A 218 -16.38 -2.83 -4.05
N LYS A 219 -15.42 -3.75 -4.18
CA LYS A 219 -15.68 -5.10 -4.68
C LYS A 219 -16.71 -5.84 -3.82
N LEU A 220 -16.58 -5.79 -2.49
CA LEU A 220 -17.53 -6.42 -1.58
C LEU A 220 -18.94 -5.82 -1.71
N MET A 221 -19.06 -4.51 -1.88
CA MET A 221 -20.34 -3.83 -2.09
C MET A 221 -20.94 -4.16 -3.46
N GLU A 222 -20.13 -4.18 -4.52
CA GLU A 222 -20.49 -4.61 -5.87
C GLU A 222 -20.98 -6.06 -5.87
N ASP A 223 -20.25 -6.96 -5.22
CA ASP A 223 -20.63 -8.37 -5.07
C ASP A 223 -21.95 -8.51 -4.29
N MET A 224 -22.16 -7.74 -3.22
CA MET A 224 -23.43 -7.71 -2.48
C MET A 224 -24.59 -7.17 -3.31
N MET A 225 -24.38 -6.13 -4.13
CA MET A 225 -25.39 -5.57 -5.02
C MET A 225 -25.75 -6.53 -6.14
N ASN A 226 -24.75 -7.16 -6.76
CA ASN A 226 -24.93 -8.14 -7.84
C ASN A 226 -25.53 -9.46 -7.35
N SER A 227 -25.37 -9.79 -6.07
CA SER A 227 -25.98 -10.97 -5.44
C SER A 227 -27.47 -10.78 -5.12
N ARG A 228 -28.02 -9.56 -5.22
CA ARG A 228 -29.47 -9.33 -5.16
C ARG A 228 -30.06 -9.72 -6.52
N GLY A 229 -30.75 -10.87 -6.57
CA GLY A 229 -31.50 -11.27 -7.75
C GLY A 229 -32.53 -10.21 -8.20
N PRO A 230 -33.13 -10.37 -9.40
CA PRO A 230 -33.94 -9.35 -10.08
C PRO A 230 -35.15 -8.80 -9.29
N ASN A 231 -35.49 -9.39 -8.13
CA ASN A 231 -36.64 -9.00 -7.32
C ASN A 231 -36.26 -8.21 -6.05
N GLY A 232 -35.00 -7.81 -5.85
CA GLY A 232 -34.62 -6.88 -4.77
C GLY A 232 -34.78 -7.41 -3.34
N ILE A 233 -35.20 -8.67 -3.16
CA ILE A 233 -35.28 -9.31 -1.85
C ILE A 233 -33.86 -9.74 -1.45
N PRO A 234 -33.34 -9.33 -0.28
CA PRO A 234 -32.09 -9.86 0.26
C PRO A 234 -32.21 -11.38 0.32
N GLY A 235 -31.48 -12.09 -0.54
CA GLY A 235 -31.38 -13.53 -0.47
C GLY A 235 -30.67 -13.88 0.84
N MET A 236 -31.43 -14.28 1.85
CA MET A 236 -30.95 -15.33 2.75
C MET A 236 -30.58 -16.47 1.82
N GLY A 237 -29.28 -16.59 1.54
CA GLY A 237 -28.76 -17.67 0.73
C GLY A 237 -29.33 -18.96 1.29
N ARG A 238 -30.09 -19.68 0.46
CA ARG A 238 -30.37 -21.09 0.66
C ARG A 238 -29.03 -21.81 0.59
N LYS A 239 -28.21 -21.70 1.63
CA LYS A 239 -27.48 -22.88 2.06
C LYS A 239 -28.57 -23.83 2.46
N ALA A 240 -28.65 -24.94 1.73
CA ALA A 240 -29.37 -26.11 2.14
C ALA A 240 -29.18 -26.27 3.66
N PHE A 241 -30.25 -25.96 4.39
CA PHE A 241 -30.43 -26.48 5.72
C PHE A 241 -30.76 -27.95 5.41
N ASP A 242 -29.75 -28.81 5.46
CA ASP A 242 -29.94 -30.25 5.40
C ASP A 242 -30.96 -30.58 6.49
N ALA A 243 -32.19 -30.87 6.07
CA ALA A 243 -33.31 -31.20 6.94
C ALA A 243 -33.29 -32.68 7.37
N ASP A 244 -32.18 -33.40 7.16
CA ASP A 244 -32.06 -34.84 7.42
C ASP A 244 -31.16 -35.15 8.63
N ARG A 245 -31.31 -34.42 9.76
CA ARG A 245 -30.59 -34.80 11.00
C ARG A 245 -31.30 -34.50 12.32
N PHE A 246 -32.62 -34.65 12.36
CA PHE A 246 -33.36 -34.66 13.63
C PHE A 246 -34.49 -35.70 13.61
N GLU A 247 -34.15 -36.96 13.33
CA GLU A 247 -34.97 -38.13 13.69
C GLU A 247 -34.05 -39.26 14.14
N ASN A 248 -33.63 -39.23 15.41
CA ASN A 248 -33.45 -40.40 16.29
C ASN A 248 -32.70 -39.95 17.53
N ASP A 249 -33.42 -39.56 18.58
CA ASP A 249 -32.94 -39.54 19.98
C ASP A 249 -34.17 -39.66 20.90
N GLN A 250 -35.03 -40.64 20.62
CA GLN A 250 -36.17 -40.96 21.49
C GLN A 250 -36.50 -42.45 21.45
N GLU A 251 -35.58 -43.29 21.90
CA GLU A 251 -35.86 -44.61 22.46
C GLU A 251 -34.60 -45.11 23.18
N GLU A 252 -34.78 -45.94 24.21
CA GLU A 252 -33.75 -46.45 25.14
C GLU A 252 -33.41 -45.54 26.34
N ALA A 253 -34.46 -45.18 27.08
CA ALA A 253 -34.38 -45.18 28.54
C ALA A 253 -35.50 -46.08 29.04
N GLU A 254 -35.20 -47.36 29.29
CA GLU A 254 -35.88 -48.27 30.24
C GLU A 254 -35.37 -49.72 30.02
N GLU A 255 -34.42 -50.15 30.87
CA GLU A 255 -34.26 -51.50 31.44
C GLU A 255 -33.01 -51.43 32.34
N GLU A 256 -33.21 -51.14 33.63
CA GLU A 256 -33.17 -52.15 34.73
C GLU A 256 -31.76 -52.76 34.91
N GLU A 257 -31.01 -52.29 35.91
CA GLU A 257 -31.02 -52.89 37.26
C GLU A 257 -30.47 -54.33 37.24
N MET A 258 -29.16 -54.52 37.51
CA MET A 258 -28.70 -55.62 38.37
C MET A 258 -27.18 -55.64 38.68
N ILE A 259 -26.91 -55.84 39.97
CA ILE A 259 -25.75 -56.53 40.59
C ILE A 259 -24.62 -55.63 41.14
N GLU A 260 -24.70 -55.46 42.46
CA GLU A 260 -23.58 -55.24 43.39
C GLU A 260 -22.57 -56.40 43.36
N LEU A 261 -21.31 -56.04 43.70
CA LEU A 261 -20.10 -56.84 43.99
C LEU A 261 -19.15 -57.15 42.81
#